data_AF-A0AAP4D3J1-F1
#
_entry.id   AF-A0AAP4D3J1-F1
#
_cell.length_a   1.000
_cell.length_b   1.000
_cell.length_c   1.000
_cell.angle_alpha   90.00
_cell.angle_beta   90.00
_cell.angle_gamma   90.00
#
_symmetry.space_group_name_H-M   'P 1'
#
loop_
_entity.id
_entity.type
_entity.pdbx_description
1 polymer ?
#
loop_
_entity_poly.entity_id
_entity_poly.type
_entity_poly.pdbx_seq_one_letter_code
_entity_poly.pdbx_strand_id
1 'polypeptide(L)'
;MNKNFLLLISRWIKGECPLWVTCWLTGVIPYMMLLQFHLSILHVFFEHTIQFHTANLLLRIDEVVFLIYIPICLVAIANNAIKYKGFHLWRFFTFLFFAKGCEIYFNFIMGKWPLG
;
A
#
# COMPACT_ATOMS: atom_id res chain seq x y z
N MET A 1 -23.69 -2.71 1.10
CA MET A 1 -22.48 -2.28 0.36
C MET A 1 -22.91 -1.45 -0.84
N ASN A 2 -22.46 -0.19 -0.96
CA ASN A 2 -22.97 0.76 -1.95
C ASN A 2 -22.51 0.39 -3.38
N LYS A 3 -23.42 0.22 -4.34
CA LYS A 3 -23.08 -0.18 -5.73
C LYS A 3 -22.06 0.77 -6.38
N ASN A 4 -22.12 2.05 -6.02
CA ASN A 4 -21.20 3.08 -6.51
C ASN A 4 -19.76 2.87 -6.02
N PHE A 5 -19.58 2.31 -4.82
CA PHE A 5 -18.26 2.05 -4.26
C PHE A 5 -17.54 0.90 -4.96
N LEU A 6 -18.28 -0.19 -5.24
CA LEU A 6 -17.75 -1.34 -6.00
C LEU A 6 -17.33 -0.94 -7.42
N LEU A 7 -18.13 -0.10 -8.08
CA LEU A 7 -17.79 0.45 -9.39
C LEU A 7 -16.50 1.27 -9.32
N LEU A 8 -16.33 2.09 -8.29
CA LEU A 8 -15.15 2.94 -8.14
C LEU A 8 -13.87 2.11 -7.90
N ILE A 9 -13.93 1.07 -7.06
CA ILE A 9 -12.82 0.12 -6.88
C ILE A 9 -12.50 -0.60 -8.19
N SER A 10 -13.50 -1.08 -8.91
CA SER A 10 -13.33 -1.78 -10.19
C SER A 10 -12.62 -0.90 -11.21
N ARG A 11 -13.02 0.37 -11.33
CA ARG A 11 -12.39 1.34 -12.24
C ARG A 11 -10.95 1.67 -11.84
N TRP A 12 -10.70 1.80 -10.53
CA TRP A 12 -9.36 2.03 -10.00
C TRP A 12 -8.42 0.87 -10.32
N ILE A 13 -8.81 -0.37 -10.02
CA ILE A 13 -8.02 -1.58 -10.32
C ILE A 13 -7.78 -1.69 -11.82
N LYS A 14 -8.77 -1.36 -12.65
CA LYS A 14 -8.64 -1.33 -14.12
C LYS A 14 -7.74 -0.20 -14.64
N GLY A 15 -7.21 0.68 -13.80
CA GLY A 15 -6.34 1.78 -14.21
C GLY A 15 -7.08 2.89 -14.97
N GLU A 16 -8.38 3.07 -14.72
CA GLU A 16 -9.18 4.14 -15.34
C GLU A 16 -9.16 5.45 -14.52
N CYS A 17 -8.61 5.40 -13.31
CA CYS A 17 -8.39 6.58 -12.48
C CYS A 17 -7.17 7.38 -12.97
N PRO A 18 -7.06 8.68 -12.64
CA PRO A 18 -5.86 9.45 -12.93
C PRO A 18 -4.62 8.81 -12.29
N LEU A 19 -3.49 8.87 -13.01
CA LEU A 19 -2.23 8.25 -12.60
C LEU A 19 -1.71 8.82 -11.28
N TRP A 20 -1.78 10.13 -11.08
CA TRP A 20 -1.39 10.78 -9.84
C TRP A 20 -2.25 10.33 -8.65
N VAL A 21 -3.57 10.15 -8.83
CA VAL A 21 -4.48 9.63 -7.79
C VAL A 21 -4.05 8.23 -7.40
N THR A 22 -3.78 7.39 -8.40
CA THR A 22 -3.45 5.98 -8.19
C THR A 22 -2.10 5.81 -7.48
N CYS A 23 -1.11 6.64 -7.83
CA CYS A 23 0.22 6.57 -7.22
C CYS A 23 0.24 7.19 -5.82
N TRP A 24 -0.30 8.40 -5.65
CA TRP A 24 -0.18 9.15 -4.39
C TRP A 24 -1.28 8.78 -3.39
N LEU A 25 -2.54 8.96 -3.76
CA LEU A 25 -3.67 8.84 -2.82
C LEU A 25 -3.98 7.39 -2.46
N THR A 26 -3.73 6.46 -3.38
CA THR A 26 -4.02 5.03 -3.17
C THR A 26 -2.77 4.16 -3.13
N GLY A 27 -1.57 4.74 -3.06
CA GLY A 27 -0.32 4.00 -3.02
C GLY A 27 0.58 4.52 -1.91
N VAL A 28 1.24 5.64 -2.18
CA VAL A 28 2.24 6.23 -1.26
C VAL A 28 1.63 6.62 0.08
N ILE A 29 0.55 7.41 0.09
CA ILE A 29 -0.02 7.93 1.34
C ILE A 29 -0.52 6.79 2.24
N PRO A 30 -1.33 5.84 1.76
CA PRO A 30 -1.81 4.76 2.62
C PRO A 30 -0.68 3.84 3.10
N TYR A 31 0.34 3.61 2.26
CA TYR A 31 1.56 2.93 2.69
C TYR A 31 2.25 3.65 3.86
N MET A 32 2.48 4.97 3.74
CA MET A 32 3.11 5.75 4.82
C MET A 32 2.27 5.76 6.09
N MET A 33 0.94 5.80 5.97
CA MET A 33 0.04 5.71 7.11
C MET A 33 0.16 4.36 7.81
N LEU A 34 0.11 3.24 7.07
CA LEU A 34 0.28 1.89 7.63
C LEU A 34 1.65 1.75 8.32
N LEU A 35 2.73 2.21 7.68
CA LEU A 35 4.05 2.22 8.29
C LEU A 35 4.08 3.04 9.59
N GLN A 36 3.45 4.22 9.61
CA GLN A 36 3.37 5.05 10.81
C GLN A 36 2.57 4.36 11.92
N PHE A 37 1.46 3.71 11.60
CA PHE A 37 0.69 2.92 12.56
C PHE A 37 1.53 1.79 13.15
N HIS A 38 2.23 1.04 12.30
CA HIS A 38 3.12 -0.05 12.71
C HIS A 38 4.19 0.44 13.70
N LEU A 39 4.92 1.51 13.35
CA LEU A 39 5.95 2.11 14.20
C LEU A 39 5.37 2.67 15.50
N SER A 40 4.17 3.24 15.45
CA SER A 40 3.50 3.77 16.65
C SER A 40 3.12 2.65 17.61
N ILE A 41 2.59 1.52 17.12
CA ILE A 41 2.27 0.37 17.97
C ILE A 41 3.53 -0.16 18.66
N LEU A 42 4.64 -0.28 17.91
CA LEU A 42 5.93 -0.70 18.47
C LEU A 42 6.43 0.28 19.54
N HIS A 43 6.43 1.58 19.24
CA HIS A 43 6.88 2.61 20.18
C HIS A 43 6.11 2.55 21.50
N VAL A 44 4.78 2.50 21.42
CA VAL A 44 3.90 2.48 22.59
C VAL A 44 4.05 1.16 23.37
N PHE A 45 4.31 0.04 22.68
CA PHE A 45 4.68 -1.23 23.32
C PHE A 45 6.03 -1.15 24.07
N PHE A 46 7.06 -0.54 23.47
CA PHE A 46 8.37 -0.35 24.10
C PHE A 46 8.32 0.60 25.31
N GLU A 47 7.39 1.55 25.32
CA GLU A 47 7.13 2.41 26.49
C GLU A 47 6.33 1.69 27.60
N HIS A 48 6.08 0.38 27.48
CA HIS A 48 5.37 -0.47 28.45
C HIS A 48 3.94 -0.02 28.77
N THR A 49 3.32 0.80 27.91
CA THR A 49 1.97 1.33 28.14
C THR A 49 0.87 0.38 27.66
N ILE A 50 1.20 -0.64 26.85
CA ILE A 50 0.27 -1.66 26.36
C ILE A 50 0.82 -3.07 26.65
N GLN A 51 -0.07 -4.01 26.96
CA GLN A 51 0.27 -5.42 27.12
C GLN A 51 0.74 -6.06 25.81
N PHE A 52 1.66 -7.02 25.91
CA PHE A 52 2.22 -7.77 24.79
C PHE A 52 1.16 -8.40 23.88
N HIS A 53 0.12 -9.00 24.45
CA HIS A 53 -0.93 -9.66 23.67
C HIS A 53 -1.70 -8.67 22.78
N THR A 54 -2.01 -7.49 23.32
CA THR A 54 -2.70 -6.42 22.59
C THR A 54 -1.83 -5.84 21.49
N ALA A 55 -0.54 -5.58 21.77
CA ALA A 55 0.39 -5.08 20.76
C ALA A 55 0.56 -6.09 19.61
N ASN A 56 0.75 -7.38 19.92
CA ASN A 56 0.90 -8.43 18.91
C ASN A 56 -0.37 -8.61 18.05
N LEU A 57 -1.56 -8.50 18.65
CA LEU A 57 -2.82 -8.53 17.89
C LEU A 57 -2.92 -7.35 16.92
N LEU A 58 -2.59 -6.14 17.37
CA LEU A 58 -2.63 -4.94 16.53
C LEU A 58 -1.62 -5.02 15.38
N LEU A 59 -0.39 -5.47 15.64
CA LEU A 59 0.63 -5.67 14.61
C LEU A 59 0.17 -6.71 13.57
N ARG A 60 -0.42 -7.83 14.00
CA ARG A 60 -0.97 -8.82 13.05
C ARG A 60 -2.08 -8.27 12.18
N ILE A 61 -2.96 -7.44 12.73
CA ILE A 61 -4.03 -6.80 11.95
C ILE A 61 -3.42 -5.88 10.89
N ASP A 62 -2.44 -5.07 11.28
CA ASP A 62 -1.70 -4.18 10.37
C ASP A 62 -1.01 -4.97 9.24
N GLU A 63 -0.31 -6.07 9.57
CA GLU A 63 0.33 -6.96 8.61
C GLU A 63 -0.67 -7.60 7.63
N VAL A 64 -1.85 -8.01 8.10
CA VAL A 64 -2.90 -8.58 7.23
C VAL A 64 -3.44 -7.51 6.27
N VAL A 65 -3.65 -6.29 6.75
CA VAL A 65 -4.06 -5.16 5.89
C VAL A 65 -2.99 -4.90 4.85
N PHE A 66 -1.73 -4.88 5.25
CA PHE A 66 -0.58 -4.68 4.35
C PHE A 66 -0.49 -5.75 3.27
N LEU A 67 -0.61 -7.02 3.65
CA LEU A 67 -0.56 -8.19 2.78
C LEU A 67 -1.59 -8.11 1.65
N ILE A 68 -2.80 -7.64 1.95
CA ILE A 68 -3.90 -7.56 0.97
C ILE A 68 -3.81 -6.27 0.15
N TYR A 69 -3.51 -5.15 0.81
CA TYR A 69 -3.59 -3.83 0.20
C TYR A 69 -2.51 -3.59 -0.86
N ILE A 70 -1.26 -3.95 -0.55
CA ILE A 70 -0.11 -3.67 -1.42
C ILE A 70 -0.24 -4.33 -2.80
N PRO A 71 -0.57 -5.64 -2.91
CA PRO A 71 -0.77 -6.28 -4.22
C PRO A 71 -1.86 -5.62 -5.06
N ILE A 72 -2.99 -5.25 -4.43
CA ILE A 72 -4.10 -4.60 -5.13
C ILE A 72 -3.65 -3.24 -5.68
N CYS A 73 -2.93 -2.47 -4.86
CA CYS A 73 -2.36 -1.20 -5.28
C CYS A 73 -1.38 -1.35 -6.45
N LEU A 74 -0.46 -2.33 -6.37
CA LEU A 74 0.51 -2.62 -7.43
C LEU A 74 -0.17 -2.95 -8.76
N VAL A 75 -1.23 -3.77 -8.72
CA VAL A 75 -2.03 -4.08 -9.92
C VAL A 75 -2.69 -2.83 -10.50
N ALA A 76 -3.26 -1.97 -9.64
CA ALA A 76 -3.87 -0.72 -10.09
C ALA A 76 -2.84 0.22 -10.72
N ILE A 77 -1.66 0.37 -10.11
CA ILE A 77 -0.53 1.16 -10.61
C ILE A 77 -0.06 0.63 -11.98
N ALA A 78 0.14 -0.69 -12.10
CA ALA A 78 0.56 -1.33 -13.35
C ALA A 78 -0.47 -1.11 -14.47
N ASN A 79 -1.75 -1.36 -14.20
CA ASN A 79 -2.82 -1.15 -15.16
C ASN A 79 -2.93 0.32 -15.60
N ASN A 80 -2.73 1.26 -14.67
CA ASN A 80 -2.71 2.69 -14.98
C ASN A 80 -1.52 3.03 -15.89
N ALA A 81 -0.32 2.55 -15.58
CA ALA A 81 0.90 2.77 -16.37
C ALA A 81 0.78 2.25 -17.82
N ILE A 82 0.11 1.10 -18.01
CA ILE A 82 -0.14 0.50 -19.33
C ILE A 82 -1.10 1.36 -20.13
N LYS A 83 -2.18 1.84 -19.51
CA LYS A 83 -3.23 2.62 -20.19
C LYS A 83 -2.88 4.10 -20.36
N TYR A 84 -1.89 4.60 -19.64
CA TYR A 84 -1.52 6.01 -19.67
C TYR A 84 -0.96 6.40 -21.05
N LYS A 85 -1.67 7.27 -21.77
CA LYS A 85 -1.29 7.80 -23.09
C LYS A 85 -0.59 9.17 -23.02
N GLY A 86 -0.31 9.67 -21.82
CA GLY A 86 0.35 10.96 -21.62
C GLY A 86 1.87 10.88 -21.74
N PHE A 87 2.54 11.86 -21.14
CA PHE A 87 3.99 12.03 -21.22
C PHE A 87 4.77 10.79 -20.72
N HIS A 88 5.71 10.30 -21.51
CA HIS A 88 6.44 9.05 -21.24
C HIS A 88 7.20 9.05 -19.91
N LEU A 89 7.65 10.22 -19.44
CA LEU A 89 8.33 10.34 -18.14
C LEU A 89 7.43 9.91 -16.97
N TRP A 90 6.12 10.19 -17.04
CA TRP A 90 5.18 9.74 -16.01
C TRP A 90 5.05 8.22 -15.99
N ARG A 91 5.07 7.56 -17.15
CA ARG A 91 5.07 6.09 -17.23
C ARG A 91 6.34 5.51 -16.60
N PHE A 92 7.49 6.15 -16.83
CA PHE A 92 8.75 5.75 -16.20
C PHE A 92 8.70 5.88 -14.68
N PHE A 93 8.22 7.02 -14.15
CA PHE A 93 8.03 7.18 -12.71
C PHE A 93 7.07 6.14 -12.13
N THR A 94 5.97 5.84 -12.80
CA THR A 94 5.03 4.80 -12.35
C THR A 94 5.66 3.42 -12.36
N PHE A 95 6.53 3.12 -13.33
CA PHE A 95 7.30 1.88 -13.33
C PHE A 95 8.26 1.81 -12.14
N LEU A 96 8.97 2.90 -11.81
CA LEU A 96 9.81 2.97 -10.62
C LEU A 96 9.00 2.75 -9.33
N PHE A 97 7.83 3.38 -9.22
CA PHE A 97 6.92 3.17 -8.08
C PHE A 97 6.46 1.72 -7.98
N PHE A 98 6.09 1.11 -9.09
CA PHE A 98 5.71 -0.30 -9.14
C PHE A 98 6.87 -1.20 -8.70
N ALA A 99 8.08 -1.00 -9.24
CA ALA A 99 9.26 -1.77 -8.87
C ALA A 99 9.59 -1.63 -7.37
N LYS A 100 9.55 -0.40 -6.84
CA LYS A 100 9.80 -0.16 -5.41
C LYS A 100 8.72 -0.79 -4.53
N GLY A 101 7.46 -0.71 -4.94
CA GLY A 101 6.38 -1.36 -4.20
C GLY A 101 6.47 -2.89 -4.24
N CYS A 102 6.92 -3.49 -5.35
CA CYS A 102 7.24 -4.92 -5.42
C CYS A 102 8.38 -5.31 -4.49
N GLU A 103 9.45 -4.51 -4.42
CA GLU A 103 10.56 -4.72 -3.49
C GLU A 103 10.08 -4.70 -2.03
N ILE A 104 9.27 -3.69 -1.67
CA ILE A 104 8.67 -3.56 -0.33
C ILE A 104 7.82 -4.78 0.00
N TYR A 105 6.95 -5.21 -0.92
CA TYR A 105 6.10 -6.39 -0.73
C TYR A 105 6.92 -7.67 -0.58
N PHE A 106 7.98 -7.82 -1.36
CA PHE A 106 8.88 -8.97 -1.26
C PHE A 106 9.62 -9.00 0.08
N ASN A 107 10.16 -7.86 0.54
CA ASN A 107 10.79 -7.75 1.86
C ASN A 107 9.79 -8.08 2.99
N PHE A 108 8.52 -7.68 2.83
CA PHE A 108 7.46 -8.05 3.76
C PHE A 108 7.24 -9.57 3.82
N ILE A 109 7.07 -10.24 2.67
CA ILE A 109 6.90 -11.71 2.63
C ILE A 109 8.11 -12.43 3.25
N MET A 110 9.32 -11.90 3.06
CA MET A 110 10.55 -12.45 3.62
C MET A 110 10.74 -12.17 5.12
N GLY A 111 9.77 -11.53 5.78
CA GLY A 111 9.82 -11.22 7.21
C GLY A 111 10.80 -10.10 7.58
N LYS A 112 11.18 -9.26 6.61
CA LYS A 112 12.07 -8.11 6.81
C LYS A 112 11.32 -6.79 7.06
N TRP A 113 10.00 -6.84 7.10
CA TRP A 113 9.16 -5.70 7.48
C TRP A 113 9.38 -5.32 8.96
N PRO A 114 9.31 -4.03 9.35
CA PRO A 114 8.92 -2.85 8.58
C PRO A 114 10.04 -2.07 7.87
N LEU A 115 11.31 -2.41 8.07
CA LEU A 115 12.44 -1.56 7.64
C LEU A 115 13.35 -2.15 6.55
N GLY A 116 13.15 -3.42 6.15
CA GLY A 116 13.94 -4.09 5.12
C GLY A 116 15.27 -4.63 5.63
#